data_AF-A0A9E2BWP7-F1
#
_entry.id   AF-A0A9E2BWP7-F1
#
_cell.length_a   1.000
_cell.length_b   1.000
_cell.length_c   1.000
_cell.angle_alpha   90.00
_cell.angle_beta   90.00
_cell.angle_gamma   90.00
#
_symmetry.space_group_name_H-M   'P 1'
#
loop_
_entity.id
_entity.type
_entity.pdbx_description
1 polymer ?
#
loop_
_entity_poly.entity_id
_entity_poly.type
_entity_poly.pdbx_seq_one_letter_code
_entity_poly.pdbx_strand_id
1 'polypeptide(L)'
;MNKITKCKNCATTRFPIKAKGLCSRCHPIQLKLDRLESWNIDEPYPLRECVYSVNASADKSKAQNFLIRFYNNRLGYFKNKESMAYGEENVDGISIEYQIQRIANRIKRNSDKKFHGRASVYDFDYTPIEKKIIYRFLLQLEELIPLDGPDCFSI
;
A
#
# COMPACT_ATOMS: atom_id res chain seq x y z
N MET A 1 -18.47 -25.03 -7.53
CA MET A 1 -17.95 -23.64 -7.41
C MET A 1 -16.48 -23.70 -7.06
N ASN A 2 -15.58 -23.14 -7.87
CA ASN A 2 -14.15 -23.07 -7.52
C ASN A 2 -13.97 -22.17 -6.30
N LYS A 3 -13.52 -22.74 -5.17
CA LYS A 3 -13.19 -21.98 -3.97
C LYS A 3 -11.97 -21.12 -4.28
N ILE A 4 -12.15 -19.80 -4.33
CA ILE A 4 -11.04 -18.88 -4.56
C ILE A 4 -10.13 -18.94 -3.32
N THR A 5 -8.90 -19.44 -3.49
CA THR A 5 -7.92 -19.63 -2.41
C THR A 5 -6.89 -18.52 -2.30
N LYS A 6 -6.75 -17.69 -3.35
CA LYS A 6 -5.78 -16.60 -3.43
C LYS A 6 -6.40 -15.29 -3.89
N CYS A 7 -5.84 -14.17 -3.42
CA CYS A 7 -6.26 -12.84 -3.83
C CYS A 7 -5.97 -12.58 -5.32
N LYS A 8 -6.91 -12.04 -6.07
CA LYS A 8 -6.70 -11.67 -7.49
C LYS A 8 -5.68 -10.54 -7.68
N ASN A 9 -5.55 -9.61 -6.73
CA ASN A 9 -4.61 -8.50 -6.84
C ASN A 9 -3.18 -8.90 -6.43
N CYS A 10 -3.02 -9.37 -5.18
CA CYS A 10 -1.71 -9.61 -4.58
C CYS A 10 -1.33 -11.09 -4.45
N ALA A 11 -2.13 -12.02 -4.97
CA ALA A 11 -1.93 -13.47 -4.89
C ALA A 11 -1.82 -14.08 -3.46
N THR A 12 -1.95 -13.28 -2.41
CA THR A 12 -1.83 -13.75 -1.03
C THR A 12 -2.90 -14.78 -0.65
N THR A 13 -2.50 -15.71 0.21
CA THR A 13 -3.36 -16.71 0.86
C THR A 13 -3.51 -16.46 2.37
N ARG A 14 -2.77 -15.49 2.93
CA ARG A 14 -2.71 -15.20 4.37
C ARG A 14 -3.98 -14.57 4.91
N PHE A 15 -4.67 -13.83 4.05
CA PHE A 15 -5.84 -13.03 4.42
C PHE A 15 -7.11 -13.66 3.85
N PRO A 16 -8.23 -13.62 4.60
CA PRO A 16 -9.51 -14.13 4.09
C PRO A 16 -9.89 -13.46 2.75
N ILE A 17 -10.26 -14.30 1.78
CA ILE A 17 -10.79 -13.83 0.50
C ILE A 17 -12.23 -13.35 0.70
N LYS A 18 -12.51 -12.15 0.20
CA LYS A 18 -13.81 -11.46 0.23
C LYS A 18 -14.45 -11.50 -1.16
N ALA A 19 -15.40 -10.60 -1.42
CA ALA A 19 -16.05 -10.49 -2.71
C ALA A 19 -15.05 -10.16 -3.84
N LYS A 20 -15.45 -10.42 -5.09
CA LYS A 20 -14.64 -10.27 -6.31
C LYS A 20 -13.33 -11.07 -6.34
N GLY A 21 -13.07 -11.92 -5.33
CA GLY A 21 -11.82 -12.70 -5.22
C GLY A 21 -10.64 -11.90 -4.65
N LEU A 22 -10.90 -10.82 -3.91
CA LEU A 22 -9.86 -9.98 -3.30
C LEU A 22 -9.73 -10.29 -1.81
N CYS A 23 -8.51 -10.21 -1.25
CA CYS A 23 -8.32 -10.38 0.19
C CYS A 23 -8.87 -9.20 1.00
N SER A 24 -8.98 -9.37 2.32
CA SER A 24 -9.45 -8.34 3.26
C SER A 24 -8.68 -7.01 3.21
N ARG A 25 -7.45 -6.99 2.69
CA ARG A 25 -6.67 -5.75 2.48
C ARG A 25 -6.93 -5.08 1.14
N CYS A 26 -6.99 -5.85 0.05
CA CYS A 26 -7.16 -5.30 -1.30
C CYS A 26 -8.61 -4.90 -1.57
N HIS A 27 -9.57 -5.67 -1.05
CA HIS A 27 -11.00 -5.45 -1.26
C HIS A 27 -11.51 -4.04 -0.89
N PRO A 28 -11.22 -3.49 0.31
CA PRO A 28 -11.70 -2.15 0.65
C PRO A 28 -11.09 -1.06 -0.23
N ILE A 29 -9.84 -1.23 -0.68
CA ILE A 29 -9.20 -0.29 -1.61
C ILE A 29 -9.85 -0.35 -2.99
N GLN A 30 -10.10 -1.56 -3.51
CA GLN A 30 -10.81 -1.73 -4.78
C GLN A 30 -12.21 -1.12 -4.72
N LEU A 31 -12.95 -1.29 -3.62
CA LEU A 31 -14.27 -0.65 -3.47
C LEU A 31 -14.20 0.88 -3.52
N LYS A 32 -13.16 1.49 -2.94
CA LYS A 32 -12.96 2.94 -3.04
C LYS A 32 -12.62 3.36 -4.47
N LEU A 33 -11.79 2.57 -5.16
CA LEU A 33 -11.44 2.80 -6.56
C LEU A 33 -12.67 2.69 -7.48
N ASP A 34 -13.43 1.60 -7.39
CA ASP A 34 -14.64 1.37 -8.18
C ASP A 34 -15.63 2.54 -8.02
N ARG A 35 -15.81 3.03 -6.78
CA ARG A 35 -16.68 4.18 -6.49
C ARG A 35 -16.18 5.47 -7.11
N LEU A 36 -14.87 5.71 -7.10
CA LEU A 36 -14.28 6.89 -7.72
C LEU A 36 -14.37 6.84 -9.23
N GLU A 37 -14.17 5.68 -9.84
CA GLU A 37 -14.24 5.49 -11.29
C GLU A 37 -15.68 5.66 -11.81
N SER A 38 -16.69 5.25 -11.02
CA SER A 38 -18.10 5.43 -11.36
C SER A 38 -18.69 6.77 -10.91
N TRP A 39 -17.92 7.62 -10.23
CA TRP A 39 -18.45 8.84 -9.63
C TRP A 39 -18.67 9.92 -10.70
N ASN A 40 -19.90 10.45 -10.74
CA ASN A 40 -20.22 11.65 -11.49
C ASN A 40 -19.70 12.89 -10.74
N ILE A 41 -18.79 13.62 -11.34
CA ILE A 41 -18.07 14.76 -10.73
C ILE A 41 -18.98 15.91 -10.27
N ASP A 42 -20.16 16.00 -10.86
CA ASP A 42 -21.17 17.01 -10.54
C ASP A 42 -21.95 16.66 -9.26
N GLU A 43 -21.90 15.40 -8.83
CA GLU A 43 -22.56 14.92 -7.62
C GLU A 43 -21.68 15.11 -6.36
N PRO A 44 -22.27 15.12 -5.16
CA PRO A 44 -21.50 15.15 -3.92
C PRO A 44 -20.46 14.03 -3.83
N TYR A 45 -19.27 14.39 -3.35
CA TYR A 45 -18.13 13.47 -3.29
C TYR A 45 -18.43 12.20 -2.46
N PRO A 46 -18.18 10.98 -2.99
CA PRO A 46 -18.68 9.73 -2.42
C PRO A 46 -17.87 9.22 -1.22
N LEU A 47 -16.71 9.82 -0.90
CA LEU A 47 -15.83 9.36 0.17
C LEU A 47 -15.64 10.45 1.24
N ARG A 48 -16.04 10.17 2.49
CA ARG A 48 -15.93 11.13 3.59
C ARG A 48 -14.49 11.57 3.91
N GLU A 49 -13.52 10.73 3.59
CA GLU A 49 -12.11 10.88 4.01
C GLU A 49 -11.36 12.02 3.30
N CYS A 50 -11.89 12.55 2.19
CA CYS A 50 -11.20 13.58 1.38
C CYS A 50 -12.15 14.69 0.88
N VAL A 51 -13.34 14.81 1.49
CA VAL A 51 -14.42 15.72 1.06
C VAL A 51 -13.95 17.17 0.96
N TYR A 52 -13.14 17.63 1.92
CA TYR A 52 -12.73 19.03 1.99
C TYR A 52 -11.84 19.43 0.81
N SER A 53 -10.87 18.59 0.45
CA SER A 53 -9.94 18.90 -0.66
C SER A 53 -10.62 18.82 -2.03
N VAL A 54 -11.51 17.85 -2.26
CA VAL A 54 -12.19 17.70 -3.55
C VAL A 54 -13.24 18.79 -3.76
N ASN A 55 -14.00 19.15 -2.73
CA ASN A 55 -15.04 20.18 -2.86
C ASN A 55 -14.47 21.60 -2.85
N ALA A 56 -13.34 21.84 -2.18
CA ALA A 56 -12.63 23.13 -2.23
C ALA A 56 -11.74 23.28 -3.46
N SER A 57 -11.44 22.18 -4.16
CA SER A 57 -10.68 22.20 -5.41
C SER A 57 -11.44 22.94 -6.50
N ALA A 58 -10.79 23.92 -7.12
CA ALA A 58 -11.28 24.55 -8.36
C ALA A 58 -11.40 23.54 -9.52
N ASP A 59 -10.76 22.36 -9.40
CA ASP A 59 -10.74 21.30 -10.40
C ASP A 59 -10.99 19.93 -9.75
N LYS A 60 -12.27 19.57 -9.61
CA LYS A 60 -12.71 18.27 -9.06
C LYS A 60 -12.14 17.07 -9.86
N SER A 61 -11.84 17.26 -11.15
CA SER A 61 -11.34 16.19 -12.04
C SER A 61 -9.90 15.85 -11.72
N LYS A 62 -9.05 16.86 -11.50
CA LYS A 62 -7.69 16.64 -11.00
C LYS A 62 -7.68 15.92 -9.66
N ALA A 63 -8.59 16.29 -8.75
CA ALA A 63 -8.69 15.65 -7.45
C ALA A 63 -9.12 14.17 -7.55
N GLN A 64 -10.12 13.87 -8.37
CA GLN A 64 -10.54 12.48 -8.67
C GLN A 64 -9.39 11.66 -9.25
N ASN A 65 -8.69 12.19 -10.26
CA ASN A 65 -7.54 11.53 -10.88
C ASN A 65 -6.39 11.28 -9.89
N PHE A 66 -6.12 12.23 -9.00
CA PHE A 66 -5.14 12.06 -7.93
C PHE A 66 -5.49 10.86 -7.02
N LEU A 67 -6.76 10.76 -6.62
CA LEU A 67 -7.25 9.69 -5.74
C LEU A 67 -7.25 8.32 -6.42
N ILE A 68 -7.69 8.26 -7.68
CA ILE A 68 -7.63 7.04 -8.49
C ILE A 68 -6.17 6.56 -8.58
N ARG A 69 -5.23 7.47 -8.87
CA ARG A 69 -3.80 7.15 -8.89
C ARG A 69 -3.30 6.69 -7.52
N PHE A 70 -3.70 7.35 -6.45
CA PHE A 70 -3.33 6.97 -5.08
C PHE A 70 -3.77 5.54 -4.74
N TYR A 71 -5.03 5.18 -5.00
CA TYR A 71 -5.54 3.84 -4.70
C TYR A 71 -4.96 2.76 -5.61
N ASN A 72 -4.72 3.06 -6.90
CA ASN A 72 -3.99 2.15 -7.79
C ASN A 72 -2.57 1.89 -7.30
N ASN A 73 -1.83 2.95 -6.92
CA ASN A 73 -0.51 2.81 -6.32
C ASN A 73 -0.55 1.98 -5.03
N ARG A 74 -1.60 2.12 -4.22
CA ARG A 74 -1.80 1.34 -2.99
C ARG A 74 -2.05 -0.14 -3.26
N LEU A 75 -2.83 -0.48 -4.29
CA LEU A 75 -3.04 -1.87 -4.71
C LEU A 75 -1.76 -2.49 -5.27
N GLY A 76 -1.03 -1.76 -6.12
CA GLY A 76 0.29 -2.17 -6.63
C GLY A 76 1.29 -2.38 -5.50
N TYR A 77 1.26 -1.50 -4.49
CA TYR A 77 2.08 -1.64 -3.29
C TYR A 77 1.79 -2.96 -2.54
N PHE A 78 0.53 -3.29 -2.28
CA PHE A 78 0.18 -4.57 -1.62
C PHE A 78 0.61 -5.78 -2.45
N LYS A 79 0.48 -5.72 -3.78
CA LYS A 79 0.95 -6.76 -4.68
C LYS A 79 2.47 -6.97 -4.56
N ASN A 80 3.24 -5.89 -4.66
CA ASN A 80 4.70 -5.95 -4.61
C ASN A 80 5.21 -6.45 -3.24
N LYS A 81 4.59 -6.01 -2.14
CA LYS A 81 4.98 -6.46 -0.79
C LYS A 81 4.72 -7.94 -0.58
N GLU A 82 3.58 -8.46 -1.02
CA GLU A 82 3.30 -9.90 -0.95
C GLU A 82 4.24 -10.71 -1.83
N SER A 83 4.55 -10.23 -3.03
CA SER A 83 5.46 -10.91 -3.95
C SER A 83 6.88 -11.03 -3.38
N MET A 84 7.44 -9.93 -2.85
CA MET A 84 8.75 -9.94 -2.19
C MET A 84 8.77 -10.80 -0.93
N ALA A 85 7.74 -10.70 -0.09
CA ALA A 85 7.72 -11.41 1.19
C ALA A 85 7.44 -12.91 1.01
N TYR A 86 6.46 -13.30 0.20
CA TYR A 86 5.94 -14.67 0.14
C TYR A 86 5.97 -15.30 -1.25
N GLY A 87 6.24 -14.53 -2.30
CA GLY A 87 6.41 -15.02 -3.67
C GLY A 87 7.84 -15.48 -3.97
N GLU A 88 8.21 -15.49 -5.25
CA GLU A 88 9.53 -15.92 -5.73
C GLU A 88 10.54 -14.77 -5.86
N GLU A 89 10.08 -13.52 -5.71
CA GLU A 89 10.95 -12.35 -5.80
C GLU A 89 12.01 -12.34 -4.69
N ASN A 90 13.21 -11.90 -5.08
CA ASN A 90 14.33 -11.68 -4.18
C ASN A 90 14.14 -10.37 -3.41
N VAL A 91 14.62 -10.36 -2.16
CA VAL A 91 14.69 -9.17 -1.33
C VAL A 91 16.15 -8.72 -1.30
N ASP A 92 16.41 -7.48 -1.72
CA ASP A 92 17.71 -6.83 -1.60
C ASP A 92 17.78 -5.93 -0.35
N GLY A 93 18.99 -5.49 0.00
CA GLY A 93 19.22 -4.60 1.14
C GLY A 93 18.50 -3.26 1.01
N ILE A 94 18.32 -2.78 -0.23
CA ILE A 94 17.56 -1.56 -0.54
C ILE A 94 16.09 -1.72 -0.16
N SER A 95 15.47 -2.86 -0.46
CA SER A 95 14.07 -3.16 -0.12
C SER A 95 13.84 -3.19 1.38
N ILE A 96 14.80 -3.72 2.14
CA ILE A 96 14.80 -3.72 3.61
C ILE A 96 14.91 -2.29 4.14
N GLU A 97 15.88 -1.51 3.64
CA GLU A 97 16.10 -0.12 4.02
C GLU A 97 14.83 0.73 3.81
N TYR A 98 14.23 0.64 2.62
CA TYR A 98 13.00 1.37 2.31
C TYR A 98 11.81 0.93 3.17
N GLN A 99 11.72 -0.35 3.53
CA GLN A 99 10.66 -0.82 4.41
C GLN A 99 10.82 -0.25 5.83
N ILE A 100 12.04 -0.21 6.36
CA ILE A 100 12.35 0.40 7.66
C ILE A 100 12.02 1.90 7.64
N GLN A 101 12.47 2.62 6.63
CA GLN A 101 12.19 4.05 6.46
C GLN A 101 10.69 4.31 6.40
N ARG A 102 9.93 3.50 5.65
CA ARG A 102 8.48 3.61 5.57
C ARG A 102 7.81 3.42 6.93
N ILE A 103 8.16 2.36 7.66
CA ILE A 103 7.62 2.11 9.01
C ILE A 103 7.92 3.31 9.90
N ALA A 104 9.17 3.77 9.90
CA ALA A 104 9.62 4.89 10.72
C ALA A 104 8.91 6.22 10.38
N ASN A 105 8.61 6.47 9.09
CA ASN A 105 7.83 7.62 8.66
C ASN A 105 6.37 7.53 9.11
N ARG A 106 5.75 6.34 9.04
CA ARG A 106 4.36 6.14 9.47
C ARG A 106 4.17 6.28 10.99
N ILE A 107 5.21 6.02 11.78
CA ILE A 107 5.22 6.30 13.23
C ILE A 107 5.76 7.69 13.58
N LYS A 108 5.81 8.62 12.60
CA LYS A 108 6.21 10.04 12.76
C LYS A 108 7.59 10.24 13.39
N ARG A 109 8.56 9.37 13.10
CA ARG A 109 9.93 9.47 13.63
C ARG A 109 10.91 10.26 12.75
N ASN A 110 10.41 11.01 11.75
CA ASN A 110 11.17 11.81 10.78
C ASN A 110 12.43 11.09 10.31
N SER A 111 12.23 10.04 9.51
CA SER A 111 13.27 9.04 9.24
C SER A 111 13.99 9.23 7.91
N ASP A 112 13.60 10.23 7.13
CA ASP A 112 14.04 10.48 5.75
C ASP A 112 15.55 10.67 5.56
N LYS A 113 16.32 10.70 6.64
CA LYS A 113 17.78 10.79 6.61
C LYS A 113 18.49 9.78 7.53
N LYS A 114 17.74 9.04 8.36
CA LYS A 114 18.33 8.22 9.45
C LYS A 114 18.72 6.81 9.01
N PHE A 115 18.11 6.32 7.93
CA PHE A 115 18.30 4.95 7.47
C PHE A 115 18.99 4.85 6.11
N HIS A 116 19.32 5.96 5.47
CA HIS A 116 20.02 5.95 4.18
C HIS A 116 21.46 5.42 4.27
N GLY A 117 21.84 4.63 3.27
CA GLY A 117 23.21 4.16 3.08
C GLY A 117 23.56 2.92 3.92
N ARG A 118 22.55 2.18 4.39
CA ARG A 118 22.73 0.92 5.13
C ARG A 118 22.39 -0.32 4.31
N ALA A 119 21.86 -0.15 3.09
CA ALA A 119 21.55 -1.23 2.16
C ALA A 119 22.70 -2.24 1.98
N SER A 120 23.95 -1.75 1.87
CA SER A 120 25.13 -2.60 1.72
C SER A 120 25.33 -3.55 2.90
N VAL A 121 25.08 -3.10 4.13
CA VAL A 121 25.17 -3.94 5.34
C VAL A 121 24.21 -5.13 5.21
N TYR A 122 22.97 -4.86 4.80
CA TYR A 122 22.02 -5.95 4.59
C TYR A 122 22.43 -6.87 3.44
N ASP A 123 23.06 -6.32 2.40
CA ASP A 123 23.43 -7.11 1.23
C ASP A 123 24.61 -8.05 1.45
N PHE A 124 25.62 -7.62 2.23
CA PHE A 124 26.81 -8.40 2.53
C PHE A 124 26.64 -9.35 3.72
N ASP A 125 25.87 -8.95 4.74
CA ASP A 125 25.83 -9.69 6.01
C ASP A 125 24.74 -10.78 6.04
N TYR A 126 23.79 -10.76 5.11
CA TYR A 126 22.64 -11.67 5.13
C TYR A 126 22.48 -12.43 3.81
N THR A 127 22.11 -13.70 3.92
CA THR A 127 21.71 -14.54 2.80
C THR A 127 20.36 -14.08 2.22
N PRO A 128 20.01 -14.46 0.98
CA PRO A 128 18.69 -14.16 0.40
C PRO A 128 17.51 -14.66 1.25
N ILE A 129 17.67 -15.80 1.94
CA ILE A 129 16.64 -16.37 2.83
C ILE A 129 16.47 -15.48 4.07
N GLU A 130 17.56 -15.07 4.71
CA GLU A 130 17.52 -14.20 5.89
C GLU A 130 16.94 -12.82 5.56
N LYS A 131 17.32 -12.23 4.41
CA LYS A 131 16.72 -10.98 3.93
C LYS A 131 15.20 -11.09 3.81
N LYS A 132 14.70 -12.23 3.30
CA LYS A 132 13.27 -12.49 3.17
C LYS A 132 12.58 -12.64 4.53
N ILE A 133 13.24 -13.27 5.51
CA ILE A 133 12.75 -13.36 6.90
C ILE A 133 12.65 -11.97 7.52
N ILE A 134 13.71 -11.15 7.42
CA ILE A 134 13.73 -9.77 7.91
C ILE A 134 12.59 -8.97 7.28
N TYR A 135 12.44 -9.06 5.97
CA TYR A 135 11.40 -8.34 5.25
C TYR A 135 9.98 -8.75 5.63
N ARG A 136 9.73 -10.05 5.84
CA ARG A 136 8.44 -10.56 6.35
C ARG A 136 8.13 -9.97 7.73
N PHE A 137 9.10 -9.98 8.63
CA PHE A 137 8.94 -9.39 9.96
C PHE A 137 8.61 -7.90 9.87
N LEU A 138 9.33 -7.14 9.05
CA LEU A 138 9.05 -5.72 8.82
C LEU A 138 7.65 -5.50 8.21
N LEU A 139 7.21 -6.35 7.29
CA LEU A 139 5.87 -6.27 6.71
C LEU A 139 4.79 -6.52 7.76
N GLN A 140 4.98 -7.49 8.65
CA GLN A 140 4.07 -7.75 9.77
C GLN A 140 4.01 -6.57 10.74
N LEU A 141 5.15 -5.94 11.06
CA LEU A 141 5.17 -4.72 11.87
C LEU A 141 4.39 -3.58 11.21
N GLU A 142 4.57 -3.40 9.90
CA GLU A 142 3.83 -2.38 9.16
C GLU A 142 2.32 -2.63 9.17
N GLU A 143 1.89 -3.89 9.13
CA GLU A 143 0.47 -4.28 9.18
C GLU A 143 -0.23 -3.89 10.48
N LEU A 144 0.53 -3.68 11.57
CA LEU A 144 0.01 -3.18 12.84
C LEU A 144 -0.22 -1.66 12.85
N ILE A 145 0.33 -0.93 11.87
CA ILE A 145 0.18 0.52 11.79
C ILE A 145 -1.07 0.84 10.97
N PRO A 146 -2.00 1.68 11.48
CA PRO A 146 -3.19 2.09 10.74
C PRO A 146 -2.84 2.68 9.37
N LEU A 147 -3.50 2.21 8.31
CA LEU A 147 -3.24 2.67 6.95
C LEU A 147 -3.59 4.15 6.82
N ASP A 148 -2.59 4.96 6.48
CA ASP A 148 -2.81 6.37 6.17
C ASP A 148 -3.68 6.48 4.91
N GLY A 149 -4.60 7.44 4.95
CA GLY A 149 -5.37 7.87 3.79
C GLY A 149 -4.50 8.71 2.83
N PRO A 150 -5.04 9.13 1.68
CA PRO A 150 -4.38 10.15 0.88
C PRO A 150 -4.18 11.41 1.72
N ASP A 151 -3.00 12.02 1.65
CA ASP A 151 -2.78 13.37 2.17
C ASP A 151 -3.64 14.33 1.35
N CYS A 152 -4.87 14.54 1.79
CA CYS A 152 -5.80 15.47 1.18
C CYS A 152 -5.20 16.86 1.38
N PHE A 153 -4.73 17.49 0.30
CA PHE A 153 -4.08 18.81 0.33
C PHE A 153 -4.85 19.77 1.23
N SER A 154 -4.24 20.18 2.34
CA SER A 154 -4.58 21.44 2.99
C SER A 154 -3.96 22.53 2.12
N ILE A 155 -4.80 23.20 1.33
CA ILE A 155 -4.44 24.50 0.76
C ILE A 155 -4.37 25.50 1.92
#